data_AF-A0A914RFI6-F1
#
_entry.id   AF-A0A914RFI6-F1
#
_cell.length_a   1.000
_cell.length_b   1.000
_cell.length_c   1.000
_cell.angle_alpha   90.00
_cell.angle_beta   90.00
_cell.angle_gamma   90.00
#
_symmetry.space_group_name_H-M   'P 1'
#
loop_
_entity.id
_entity.type
_entity.pdbx_description
1 polymer ?
#
loop_
_entity_poly.entity_id
_entity_poly.type
_entity_poly.pdbx_seq_one_letter_code
_entity_poly.pdbx_strand_id
1 'polypeptide(L)'
;LNEFQAVSYLLANPHCSDRVALESIYCLRVVSDLEVVRTADNKEAISRILSTLERYNTNASFVNVAVDFLGNDFIVECGAIERLVAVLISFESKREEPGVKSLLSSIIWALHIFTTSCSTPERTISARKQLVYSERAPDVLLYELANPVDLSSRLCTLNLFIRVVDADPLNHPPFLFSASGGNASLTDILFEVIKTTANTIEVNSKTNQKKLIIQKAYALLISLANCNLNFGSAIRFACSSYQIADLLLSCPDSDVIRSTIDFIMFVIKDETVREHLSKDCSLVESLRNLTAQMNENCKLFY
;
A
#
# COMPACT_ATOMS: atom_id res chain seq x y z
N LEU A 1 -31.25 1.08 16.18
CA LEU A 1 -31.19 2.08 15.08
C LEU A 1 -31.19 3.51 15.61
N ASN A 2 -32.16 3.91 16.44
CA ASN A 2 -32.23 5.28 16.99
C ASN A 2 -30.98 5.70 17.79
N GLU A 3 -30.33 4.77 18.50
CA GLU A 3 -29.14 5.09 19.31
C GLU A 3 -27.91 5.37 18.43
N PHE A 4 -27.73 4.65 17.32
CA PHE A 4 -26.64 4.88 16.38
C PHE A 4 -26.73 6.29 15.76
N GLN A 5 -27.94 6.67 15.33
CA GLN A 5 -28.19 8.03 14.85
C GLN A 5 -27.99 9.06 15.96
N ALA A 6 -28.50 8.83 17.17
CA ALA A 6 -28.34 9.74 18.30
C ALA A 6 -26.86 10.00 18.66
N VAL A 7 -26.03 8.95 18.69
CA VAL A 7 -24.60 9.08 18.93
C VAL A 7 -23.91 9.83 17.78
N SER A 8 -24.31 9.60 16.51
CA SER A 8 -23.78 10.38 15.38
C SER A 8 -24.13 11.87 15.46
N TYR A 9 -25.33 12.23 15.95
CA TYR A 9 -25.74 13.63 16.16
C TYR A 9 -24.94 14.29 17.27
N LEU A 10 -24.67 13.55 18.35
CA LEU A 10 -23.87 14.02 19.46
C LEU A 10 -22.41 14.28 19.05
N LEU A 11 -21.84 13.38 18.24
CA LEU A 11 -20.50 13.54 17.64
C LEU A 11 -20.42 14.78 16.72
N ALA A 12 -21.43 14.97 15.88
CA ALA A 12 -21.48 16.09 14.93
C ALA A 12 -21.72 17.46 15.60
N ASN A 13 -22.03 17.50 16.90
CA ASN A 13 -22.35 18.74 17.60
C ASN A 13 -21.11 19.67 17.68
N PRO A 14 -21.20 20.94 17.23
CA PRO A 14 -20.15 21.95 17.34
C PRO A 14 -19.61 22.18 18.77
N HIS A 15 -20.34 21.77 19.80
CA HIS A 15 -19.93 21.91 21.20
C HIS A 15 -19.51 20.58 21.86
N CYS A 16 -19.43 19.50 21.08
CA CYS A 16 -18.91 18.24 21.58
C CYS A 16 -17.43 18.41 21.98
N SER A 17 -17.08 17.93 23.17
CA SER A 17 -15.69 17.97 23.66
C SER A 17 -14.91 16.77 23.16
N ASP A 18 -13.58 16.87 23.04
CA ASP A 18 -12.71 15.78 22.58
C ASP A 18 -12.92 14.48 23.37
N ARG A 19 -13.10 14.58 24.68
CA ARG A 19 -13.39 13.42 25.54
C ARG A 19 -14.71 12.76 25.19
N VAL A 20 -15.78 13.56 25.06
CA VAL A 20 -17.11 13.04 24.72
C VAL A 20 -17.12 12.45 23.30
N ALA A 21 -16.39 13.06 22.38
CA ALA A 21 -16.23 12.55 21.02
C ALA A 21 -15.52 11.19 21.03
N LEU A 22 -14.43 11.05 21.80
CA LEU A 22 -13.70 9.79 21.93
C LEU A 22 -14.56 8.65 22.51
N GLU A 23 -15.27 8.91 23.62
CA GLU A 23 -16.17 7.91 24.22
C GLU A 23 -17.30 7.52 23.26
N SER A 24 -17.85 8.49 22.53
CA SER A 24 -18.93 8.26 21.58
C SER A 24 -18.49 7.37 20.41
N ILE A 25 -17.28 7.57 19.88
CA ILE A 25 -16.78 6.73 18.79
C ILE A 25 -16.40 5.32 19.29
N TYR A 26 -15.95 5.16 20.55
CA TYR A 26 -15.79 3.84 21.16
C TYR A 26 -17.11 3.09 21.24
N CYS A 27 -18.19 3.75 21.67
CA CYS A 27 -19.51 3.14 21.68
C CYS A 27 -19.94 2.67 20.29
N LEU A 28 -19.71 3.48 19.25
CA LEU A 28 -20.02 3.11 17.86
C LEU A 28 -19.18 1.94 17.37
N ARG A 29 -17.90 1.89 17.71
CA ARG A 29 -17.01 0.79 17.33
C ARG A 29 -17.44 -0.54 17.93
N VAL A 30 -17.86 -0.57 19.19
CA VAL A 30 -18.31 -1.81 19.85
C VAL A 30 -19.53 -2.42 19.16
N VAL A 31 -20.42 -1.58 18.62
CA VAL A 31 -21.65 -2.04 17.96
C VAL A 31 -21.54 -2.20 16.44
N SER A 32 -20.40 -1.85 15.84
CA SER A 32 -20.24 -1.82 14.37
C SER A 32 -20.34 -3.19 13.71
N ASP A 33 -20.00 -4.25 14.46
CA ASP A 33 -19.95 -5.61 13.93
C ASP A 33 -21.31 -6.32 14.04
N LEU A 34 -22.31 -5.70 14.67
CA LEU A 34 -23.65 -6.25 14.80
C LEU A 34 -24.36 -6.25 13.43
N GLU A 35 -24.93 -7.40 13.06
CA GLU A 35 -25.61 -7.59 11.78
C GLU A 35 -26.73 -6.57 11.52
N VAL A 36 -27.45 -6.17 12.57
CA VAL A 36 -28.51 -5.13 12.51
C VAL A 36 -27.94 -3.76 12.16
N VAL A 37 -26.71 -3.44 12.57
CA VAL A 37 -26.04 -2.17 12.21
C VAL A 37 -25.47 -2.27 10.79
N ARG A 38 -24.95 -3.44 10.40
CA ARG A 38 -24.38 -3.69 9.06
C ARG A 38 -25.44 -3.74 7.95
N THR A 39 -26.68 -4.08 8.28
CA THR A 39 -27.79 -4.18 7.31
C THR A 39 -28.69 -2.96 7.29
N ALA A 40 -28.52 -2.03 8.23
CA ALA A 40 -29.29 -0.79 8.32
C ALA A 40 -28.76 0.31 7.40
N ASP A 41 -29.66 1.17 6.89
CA ASP A 41 -29.28 2.37 6.14
C ASP A 41 -28.73 3.45 7.09
N ASN A 42 -27.40 3.48 7.19
CA ASN A 42 -26.66 4.34 8.11
C ASN A 42 -25.87 5.45 7.38
N LYS A 43 -26.16 5.71 6.10
CA LYS A 43 -25.36 6.64 5.27
C LYS A 43 -25.20 8.02 5.88
N GLU A 44 -26.28 8.61 6.36
CA GLU A 44 -26.25 9.97 6.92
C GLU A 44 -25.42 10.03 8.22
N ALA A 45 -25.58 9.04 9.10
CA ALA A 45 -24.83 8.95 10.35
C ALA A 45 -23.32 8.70 10.08
N ILE A 46 -22.98 7.84 9.11
CA ILE A 46 -21.61 7.61 8.66
C ILE A 46 -21.02 8.91 8.08
N SER A 47 -21.75 9.62 7.22
CA SER A 47 -21.31 10.89 6.64
C SER A 47 -20.98 11.94 7.71
N ARG A 48 -21.76 12.00 8.79
CA ARG A 48 -21.50 12.87 9.94
C ARG A 48 -20.28 12.45 10.74
N ILE A 49 -20.08 11.15 10.97
CA ILE A 49 -18.89 10.66 11.66
C ILE A 49 -17.64 11.00 10.82
N LEU A 50 -17.72 10.81 9.50
CA LEU A 50 -16.65 11.18 8.57
C LEU A 50 -16.35 12.69 8.60
N SER A 51 -17.36 13.56 8.69
CA SER A 51 -17.11 15.01 8.82
C SER A 51 -16.48 15.40 10.15
N THR A 52 -16.73 14.63 11.22
CA THR A 52 -16.05 14.85 12.50
C THR A 52 -14.59 14.42 12.51
N LEU A 53 -14.14 13.54 11.60
CA LEU A 53 -12.73 13.18 11.46
C LEU A 53 -11.85 14.39 11.15
N GLU A 54 -12.31 15.26 10.25
CA GLU A 54 -11.58 16.50 9.90
C GLU A 54 -11.47 17.43 11.11
N ARG A 55 -12.53 17.49 11.92
CA ARG A 55 -12.58 18.34 13.09
C ARG A 55 -11.67 17.88 14.22
N TYR A 56 -11.62 16.57 14.45
CA TYR A 56 -10.77 15.95 15.49
C TYR A 56 -9.49 15.35 14.89
N ASN A 57 -9.05 15.85 13.74
CA ASN A 57 -7.88 15.36 13.02
C ASN A 57 -6.56 15.55 13.77
N THR A 58 -6.54 16.16 14.94
CA THR A 58 -5.36 16.24 15.82
C THR A 58 -5.40 15.23 16.97
N ASN A 59 -6.52 14.54 17.17
CA ASN A 59 -6.69 13.55 18.23
C ASN A 59 -6.50 12.13 17.67
N ALA A 60 -5.26 11.62 17.73
CA ALA A 60 -4.92 10.32 17.16
C ALA A 60 -5.75 9.16 17.71
N SER A 61 -6.10 9.18 19.00
CA SER A 61 -6.96 8.16 19.62
C SER A 61 -8.37 8.16 19.02
N PHE A 62 -8.96 9.33 18.81
CA PHE A 62 -10.27 9.45 18.17
C PHE A 62 -10.23 8.91 16.74
N VAL A 63 -9.25 9.36 15.95
CA VAL A 63 -9.15 8.96 14.55
C VAL A 63 -8.90 7.45 14.41
N ASN A 64 -8.08 6.84 15.27
CA ASN A 64 -7.86 5.39 15.27
C ASN A 64 -9.18 4.61 15.41
N VAL A 65 -9.97 4.95 16.44
CA VAL A 65 -11.24 4.25 16.71
C VAL A 65 -12.26 4.51 15.62
N ALA A 66 -12.28 5.74 15.08
CA ALA A 66 -13.14 6.09 13.96
C ALA A 66 -12.78 5.31 12.69
N VAL A 67 -11.49 5.17 12.38
CA VAL A 67 -11.02 4.39 11.22
C VAL A 67 -11.35 2.91 11.39
N ASP A 68 -11.13 2.34 12.58
CA ASP A 68 -11.52 0.96 12.87
C ASP A 68 -13.04 0.74 12.76
N PHE A 69 -13.84 1.74 13.15
CA PHE A 69 -15.29 1.72 13.01
C PHE A 69 -15.71 1.70 11.53
N LEU A 70 -14.97 2.38 10.66
CA LEU A 70 -15.28 2.56 9.26
C LEU A 70 -15.03 1.30 8.38
N GLY A 71 -14.71 0.13 8.92
CA GLY A 71 -14.38 -1.06 8.12
C GLY A 71 -15.49 -1.71 7.25
N ASN A 72 -16.53 -1.00 6.81
CA ASN A 72 -17.70 -1.57 6.10
C ASN A 72 -18.06 -0.88 4.75
N ASP A 73 -18.72 -1.63 3.85
CA ASP A 73 -18.99 -1.29 2.43
C ASP A 73 -19.77 0.01 2.15
N PHE A 74 -20.45 0.61 3.13
CA PHE A 74 -21.29 1.81 2.96
C PHE A 74 -20.50 3.10 2.72
N ILE A 75 -19.18 3.04 2.85
CA ILE A 75 -18.33 4.19 3.16
C ILE A 75 -17.71 4.84 1.91
N VAL A 76 -17.60 4.09 0.81
CA VAL A 76 -17.14 4.61 -0.50
C VAL A 76 -18.10 5.68 -1.04
N GLU A 77 -19.40 5.55 -0.79
CA GLU A 77 -20.41 6.52 -1.24
C GLU A 77 -20.41 7.82 -0.42
N CYS A 78 -19.73 7.86 0.72
CA CYS A 78 -19.70 9.00 1.64
C CYS A 78 -18.44 9.87 1.51
N GLY A 79 -17.63 9.67 0.47
CA GLY A 79 -16.39 10.42 0.25
C GLY A 79 -15.27 10.10 1.25
N ALA A 80 -15.31 8.90 1.86
CA ALA A 80 -14.35 8.56 2.91
C ALA A 80 -12.91 8.44 2.43
N ILE A 81 -12.69 8.06 1.17
CA ILE A 81 -11.34 7.91 0.60
C ILE A 81 -10.63 9.26 0.58
N GLU A 82 -11.27 10.29 0.04
CA GLU A 82 -10.74 11.66 -0.01
C GLU A 82 -10.42 12.19 1.40
N ARG A 83 -11.33 11.96 2.35
CA ARG A 83 -11.15 12.40 3.75
C ARG A 83 -10.01 11.66 4.45
N LEU A 84 -9.88 10.34 4.24
CA LEU A 84 -8.77 9.57 4.80
C LEU A 84 -7.42 9.98 4.22
N VAL A 85 -7.36 10.27 2.91
CA VAL A 85 -6.16 10.84 2.28
C VAL A 85 -5.84 12.21 2.88
N ALA A 86 -6.83 13.09 3.07
CA ALA A 86 -6.62 14.40 3.68
C ALA A 86 -6.07 14.30 5.12
N VAL A 87 -6.59 13.35 5.90
CA VAL A 87 -6.08 13.07 7.25
C VAL A 87 -4.64 12.53 7.19
N LEU A 88 -4.34 11.60 6.28
CA LEU A 88 -2.99 11.07 6.06
C LEU A 88 -1.99 12.21 5.79
N ILE A 89 -2.35 13.13 4.89
CA ILE A 89 -1.56 14.33 4.57
C ILE A 89 -1.37 15.22 5.80
N SER A 90 -2.42 15.44 6.62
CA SER A 90 -2.31 16.31 7.80
C SER A 90 -1.35 15.80 8.88
N PHE A 91 -1.10 14.49 8.92
CA PHE A 91 -0.21 13.85 9.90
C PHE A 91 1.22 13.61 9.38
N GLU A 92 1.51 13.89 8.11
CA GLU A 92 2.84 13.67 7.51
C GLU A 92 3.95 14.36 8.31
N SER A 93 3.74 15.63 8.69
CA SER A 93 4.68 16.44 9.47
C SER A 93 4.81 16.03 10.95
N LYS A 94 3.88 15.21 11.45
CA LYS A 94 3.77 14.81 12.87
C LYS A 94 4.05 13.32 13.09
N ARG A 95 4.63 12.64 12.09
CA ARG A 95 4.85 11.18 12.09
C ARG A 95 5.55 10.65 13.35
N GLU A 96 6.48 11.43 13.91
CA GLU A 96 7.26 11.02 15.09
C GLU A 96 6.53 11.24 16.42
N GLU A 97 5.34 11.85 16.41
CA GLU A 97 4.55 12.00 17.62
C GLU A 97 4.00 10.64 18.11
N PRO A 98 3.91 10.42 19.44
CA PRO A 98 3.37 9.19 20.01
C PRO A 98 1.95 8.90 19.51
N GLY A 99 1.72 7.68 19.01
CA GLY A 99 0.42 7.23 18.51
C GLY A 99 0.12 7.59 17.05
N VAL A 100 0.86 8.50 16.42
CA VAL A 100 0.65 8.86 15.00
C VAL A 100 1.02 7.73 14.07
N LYS A 101 2.12 7.00 14.35
CA LYS A 101 2.50 5.82 13.54
C LYS A 101 1.39 4.76 13.48
N SER A 102 0.76 4.46 14.62
CA SER A 102 -0.38 3.55 14.66
C SER A 102 -1.53 4.07 13.80
N LEU A 103 -1.78 5.38 13.85
CA LEU A 103 -2.83 6.02 13.06
C LEU A 103 -2.59 5.94 11.56
N LEU A 104 -1.39 6.27 11.11
CA LEU A 104 -1.02 6.15 9.70
C LEU A 104 -1.21 4.71 9.21
N SER A 105 -0.82 3.72 10.02
CA SER A 105 -1.02 2.30 9.70
C SER A 105 -2.51 1.95 9.58
N SER A 106 -3.35 2.41 10.51
CA SER A 106 -4.81 2.21 10.47
C SER A 106 -5.46 2.88 9.24
N ILE A 107 -5.07 4.11 8.91
CA ILE A 107 -5.59 4.83 7.73
C ILE A 107 -5.24 4.07 6.45
N ILE A 108 -3.98 3.66 6.29
CA ILE A 108 -3.52 2.90 5.13
C ILE A 108 -4.25 1.56 5.02
N TRP A 109 -4.48 0.89 6.15
CA TRP A 109 -5.26 -0.34 6.19
C TRP A 109 -6.73 -0.14 5.79
N ALA A 110 -7.37 0.94 6.24
CA ALA A 110 -8.74 1.25 5.84
C ALA A 110 -8.85 1.58 4.34
N LEU A 111 -7.94 2.41 3.81
CA LEU A 111 -7.84 2.66 2.37
C LEU A 111 -7.64 1.35 1.59
N HIS A 112 -6.81 0.44 2.13
CA HIS A 112 -6.61 -0.88 1.56
C HIS A 112 -7.93 -1.66 1.55
N ILE A 113 -8.69 -1.73 2.64
CA ILE A 113 -9.97 -2.46 2.65
C ILE A 113 -10.93 -1.89 1.60
N PHE A 114 -11.13 -0.57 1.57
CA PHE A 114 -12.09 0.08 0.68
C PHE A 114 -11.78 -0.10 -0.80
N THR A 115 -10.52 -0.35 -1.15
CA THR A 115 -10.11 -0.58 -2.54
C THR A 115 -9.95 -2.06 -2.90
N THR A 116 -10.08 -2.97 -1.93
CA THR A 116 -9.94 -4.43 -2.14
C THR A 116 -11.21 -5.02 -2.72
N SER A 117 -12.30 -4.93 -1.97
CA SER A 117 -13.53 -5.65 -2.23
C SER A 117 -14.66 -4.92 -1.56
N CYS A 118 -15.36 -4.09 -2.32
CA CYS A 118 -16.65 -3.56 -1.90
C CYS A 118 -17.74 -4.57 -2.18
N SER A 119 -18.94 -4.30 -1.67
CA SER A 119 -20.16 -5.08 -1.91
C SER A 119 -20.44 -5.38 -3.39
N THR A 120 -20.00 -4.52 -4.32
CA THR A 120 -20.07 -4.78 -5.77
C THR A 120 -18.76 -4.45 -6.49
N PRO A 121 -18.49 -5.07 -7.66
CA PRO A 121 -17.32 -4.74 -8.48
C PRO A 121 -17.29 -3.27 -8.92
N GLU A 122 -18.44 -2.68 -9.26
CA GLU A 122 -18.55 -1.29 -9.70
C GLU A 122 -18.17 -0.32 -8.58
N ARG A 123 -18.62 -0.61 -7.35
CA ARG A 123 -18.23 0.17 -6.16
C ARG A 123 -16.74 0.05 -5.89
N THR A 124 -16.16 -1.14 -6.07
CA THR A 124 -14.73 -1.35 -5.92
C THR A 124 -13.93 -0.54 -6.94
N ILE A 125 -14.36 -0.50 -8.21
CA ILE A 125 -13.74 0.32 -9.25
C ILE A 125 -13.89 1.82 -8.93
N SER A 126 -15.08 2.23 -8.47
CA SER A 126 -15.34 3.62 -8.05
C SER A 126 -14.41 4.05 -6.92
N ALA A 127 -14.24 3.21 -5.88
CA ALA A 127 -13.31 3.45 -4.78
C ALA A 127 -11.87 3.64 -5.26
N ARG A 128 -11.41 2.76 -6.14
CA ARG A 128 -10.05 2.86 -6.70
C ARG A 128 -9.88 4.16 -7.49
N LYS A 129 -10.85 4.53 -8.33
CA LYS A 129 -10.83 5.80 -9.07
C LYS A 129 -10.81 7.00 -8.14
N GLN A 130 -11.65 7.03 -7.10
CA GLN A 130 -11.63 8.09 -6.09
C GLN A 130 -10.25 8.24 -5.45
N LEU A 131 -9.59 7.12 -5.11
CA LEU A 131 -8.22 7.17 -4.57
C LEU A 131 -7.25 7.80 -5.57
N VAL A 132 -7.38 7.48 -6.86
CA VAL A 132 -6.47 8.05 -7.87
C VAL A 132 -6.68 9.54 -8.08
N TYR A 133 -7.94 9.99 -8.09
CA TYR A 133 -8.28 11.40 -8.29
C TYR A 133 -8.23 12.24 -7.01
N SER A 134 -7.95 11.62 -5.86
CA SER A 134 -7.78 12.32 -4.59
C SER A 134 -6.52 13.19 -4.65
N GLU A 135 -6.66 14.44 -4.22
CA GLU A 135 -5.59 15.42 -4.24
C GLU A 135 -4.35 14.92 -3.47
N ARG A 136 -3.17 14.97 -4.10
CA ARG A 136 -1.88 14.53 -3.56
C ARG A 136 -1.82 13.08 -3.07
N ALA A 137 -2.85 12.25 -3.28
CA ALA A 137 -2.87 10.86 -2.81
C ALA A 137 -1.62 10.08 -3.25
N PRO A 138 -1.13 10.21 -4.50
CA PRO A 138 -0.02 9.37 -4.92
C PRO A 138 1.34 9.84 -4.40
N ASP A 139 1.52 11.14 -4.14
CA ASP A 139 2.72 11.65 -3.46
C ASP A 139 2.79 11.16 -2.00
N VAL A 140 1.67 11.25 -1.26
CA VAL A 140 1.63 10.80 0.13
C VAL A 140 1.73 9.27 0.23
N LEU A 141 1.09 8.52 -0.67
CA LEU A 141 1.24 7.06 -0.72
C LEU A 141 2.68 6.67 -1.08
N LEU A 142 3.35 7.43 -1.94
CA LEU A 142 4.74 7.17 -2.31
C LEU A 142 5.67 7.42 -1.13
N TYR A 143 5.42 8.49 -0.36
CA TYR A 143 6.11 8.76 0.88
C TYR A 143 5.90 7.63 1.91
N GLU A 144 4.67 7.14 2.08
CA GLU A 144 4.35 6.01 2.97
C GLU A 144 4.99 4.69 2.52
N LEU A 145 5.17 4.49 1.21
CA LEU A 145 5.84 3.31 0.68
C LEU A 145 7.34 3.32 0.98
N ALA A 146 7.97 4.48 0.81
CA ALA A 146 9.39 4.70 1.11
C ALA A 146 9.66 4.61 2.63
N ASN A 147 8.80 5.22 3.44
CA ASN A 147 8.99 5.38 4.88
C ASN A 147 7.91 4.66 5.69
N PRO A 148 7.66 3.35 5.52
CA PRO A 148 6.52 2.70 6.14
C PRO A 148 6.64 2.67 7.67
N VAL A 149 5.48 2.63 8.34
CA VAL A 149 5.43 2.40 9.79
C VAL A 149 5.91 1.00 10.14
N ASP A 150 5.46 0.01 9.38
CA ASP A 150 5.74 -1.41 9.56
C ASP A 150 5.58 -2.17 8.22
N LEU A 151 5.93 -3.46 8.18
CA LEU A 151 5.82 -4.29 6.97
C LEU A 151 4.36 -4.46 6.50
N SER A 152 3.39 -4.45 7.40
CA SER A 152 1.96 -4.59 7.06
C SER A 152 1.46 -3.34 6.33
N SER A 153 1.81 -2.16 6.84
CA SER A 153 1.55 -0.87 6.21
C SER A 153 2.21 -0.80 4.83
N ARG A 154 3.49 -1.18 4.71
CA ARG A 154 4.19 -1.27 3.40
C ARG A 154 3.45 -2.16 2.41
N LEU A 155 3.03 -3.35 2.84
CA LEU A 155 2.28 -4.28 2.01
C LEU A 155 0.93 -3.71 1.57
N CYS A 156 0.21 -3.04 2.47
CA CYS A 156 -1.05 -2.36 2.17
C CYS A 156 -0.82 -1.25 1.13
N THR A 157 0.19 -0.41 1.30
CA THR A 157 0.54 0.67 0.36
C THR A 157 0.93 0.14 -1.02
N LEU A 158 1.71 -0.94 -1.10
CA LEU A 158 2.00 -1.61 -2.39
C LEU A 158 0.72 -2.09 -3.09
N ASN A 159 -0.21 -2.69 -2.33
CA ASN A 159 -1.48 -3.11 -2.89
C ASN A 159 -2.32 -1.92 -3.36
N LEU A 160 -2.26 -0.77 -2.69
CA LEU A 160 -2.92 0.46 -3.15
C LEU A 160 -2.34 0.90 -4.51
N PHE A 161 -1.02 0.93 -4.68
CA PHE A 161 -0.41 1.27 -5.97
C PHE A 161 -0.79 0.29 -7.09
N ILE A 162 -0.76 -1.02 -6.84
CA ILE A 162 -1.21 -2.02 -7.82
C ILE A 162 -2.65 -1.71 -8.27
N ARG A 163 -3.53 -1.38 -7.32
CA ARG A 163 -4.94 -1.06 -7.62
C ARG A 163 -5.11 0.25 -8.37
N VAL A 164 -4.28 1.24 -8.08
CA VAL A 164 -4.24 2.52 -8.82
C VAL A 164 -3.86 2.24 -10.27
N VAL A 165 -2.84 1.39 -10.51
CA VAL A 165 -2.43 1.00 -11.87
C VAL A 165 -3.52 0.19 -12.59
N ASP A 166 -4.14 -0.77 -11.89
CA ASP A 166 -5.18 -1.63 -12.47
C ASP A 166 -6.51 -0.89 -12.76
N ALA A 167 -6.78 0.22 -12.06
CA ALA A 167 -8.06 0.92 -12.15
C ALA A 167 -8.24 1.74 -13.45
N ASP A 168 -7.14 2.26 -14.00
CA ASP A 168 -7.11 2.90 -15.32
C ASP A 168 -5.68 2.80 -15.91
N PRO A 169 -5.37 1.68 -16.58
CA PRO A 169 -4.04 1.43 -17.14
C PRO A 169 -3.58 2.45 -18.19
N LEU A 170 -4.48 3.29 -18.72
CA LEU A 170 -4.16 4.27 -19.77
C LEU A 170 -3.89 5.66 -19.19
N ASN A 171 -4.67 6.08 -18.19
CA ASN A 171 -4.62 7.47 -17.69
C ASN A 171 -3.80 7.65 -16.40
N HIS A 172 -3.69 6.63 -15.56
CA HIS A 172 -3.00 6.73 -14.26
C HIS A 172 -1.46 6.60 -14.31
N PRO A 173 -0.87 5.77 -15.20
CA PRO A 173 0.59 5.65 -15.25
C PRO A 173 1.34 6.97 -15.49
N PRO A 174 0.92 7.87 -16.41
CA PRO A 174 1.66 9.12 -16.64
C PRO A 174 1.74 10.03 -15.41
N PHE A 175 0.66 10.13 -14.64
CA PHE A 175 0.62 10.96 -13.43
C PHE A 175 1.49 10.36 -12.31
N LEU A 176 1.55 9.01 -12.19
CA LEU A 176 2.44 8.34 -11.22
C LEU A 176 3.92 8.60 -11.53
N PHE A 177 4.25 8.90 -12.78
CA PHE A 177 5.60 9.29 -13.18
C PHE A 177 5.99 10.68 -12.65
N SER A 178 5.01 11.59 -12.51
CA SER A 178 5.22 12.92 -11.93
C SER A 178 5.18 12.93 -10.40
N ALA A 179 4.66 11.88 -9.77
CA ALA A 179 4.66 11.76 -8.32
C ALA A 179 6.09 11.59 -7.79
N SER A 180 6.45 12.35 -6.77
CA SER A 180 7.78 12.26 -6.15
C SER A 180 7.69 12.33 -4.64
N GLY A 181 8.14 11.25 -3.98
CA GLY A 181 8.25 11.19 -2.53
C GLY A 181 9.66 11.61 -2.14
N GLY A 182 9.83 12.85 -1.68
CA GLY A 182 11.15 13.34 -1.25
C GLY A 182 12.22 13.34 -2.36
N ASN A 183 11.84 13.68 -3.59
CA ASN A 183 12.67 13.67 -4.82
C ASN A 183 13.03 12.29 -5.39
N ALA A 184 12.51 11.19 -4.85
CA ALA A 184 12.70 9.85 -5.43
C ALA A 184 11.49 9.46 -6.30
N SER A 185 11.75 8.83 -7.45
CA SER A 185 10.69 8.33 -8.32
C SER A 185 10.07 7.04 -7.74
N LEU A 186 8.85 6.70 -8.18
CA LEU A 186 8.22 5.42 -7.85
C LEU A 186 9.12 4.23 -8.22
N THR A 187 9.84 4.31 -9.33
CA THR A 187 10.77 3.25 -9.75
C THR A 187 11.91 3.07 -8.74
N ASP A 188 12.54 4.16 -8.31
CA ASP A 188 13.65 4.11 -7.35
C ASP A 188 13.19 3.55 -6.01
N ILE A 189 12.04 4.03 -5.52
CA ILE A 189 11.44 3.57 -4.26
C ILE A 189 11.10 2.08 -4.34
N LEU A 190 10.61 1.56 -5.46
CA LEU A 190 10.31 0.13 -5.59
C LEU A 190 11.56 -0.74 -5.53
N PHE A 191 12.67 -0.34 -6.18
CA PHE A 191 13.94 -1.05 -6.07
C PHE A 191 14.52 -0.97 -4.65
N GLU A 192 14.42 0.18 -3.99
CA GLU A 192 14.81 0.35 -2.60
C GLU A 192 13.96 -0.51 -1.65
N VAL A 193 12.65 -0.59 -1.87
CA VAL A 193 11.74 -1.45 -1.11
C VAL A 193 12.17 -2.92 -1.21
N ILE A 194 12.52 -3.41 -2.40
CA ILE A 194 12.99 -4.79 -2.56
C ILE A 194 14.30 -4.99 -1.78
N LYS A 195 15.27 -4.09 -1.94
CA LYS A 195 16.57 -4.15 -1.25
C LYS A 195 16.43 -4.13 0.27
N THR A 196 15.68 -3.17 0.79
CA THR A 196 15.53 -2.97 2.23
C THR A 196 14.73 -4.12 2.86
N THR A 197 13.65 -4.57 2.19
CA THR A 197 12.79 -5.66 2.71
C THR A 197 13.52 -7.01 2.74
N ALA A 198 14.37 -7.30 1.75
CA ALA A 198 15.18 -8.51 1.73
C ALA A 198 16.17 -8.56 2.91
N ASN A 199 16.68 -7.40 3.34
CA ASN A 199 17.68 -7.26 4.39
C ASN A 199 17.07 -7.07 5.80
N THR A 200 15.76 -6.88 5.93
CA THR A 200 15.12 -6.71 7.24
C THR A 200 15.27 -8.01 8.07
N ILE A 201 15.63 -7.92 9.34
CA ILE A 201 15.69 -9.08 10.26
C ILE A 201 14.27 -9.30 10.83
N GLU A 202 13.68 -10.49 10.63
CA GLU A 202 12.36 -10.82 11.22
C GLU A 202 12.56 -11.58 12.54
N VAL A 203 11.94 -11.09 13.60
CA VAL A 203 12.01 -11.73 14.93
C VAL A 203 10.78 -12.63 15.20
N ASN A 204 9.74 -12.61 14.36
CA ASN A 204 8.54 -13.44 14.54
C ASN A 204 7.92 -13.91 13.21
N SER A 205 8.02 -15.21 12.93
CA SER A 205 7.68 -15.87 11.66
C SER A 205 6.21 -16.33 11.57
N LYS A 206 5.23 -15.44 11.77
CA LYS A 206 3.81 -15.80 11.58
C LYS A 206 3.23 -15.43 10.22
N THR A 207 3.94 -14.68 9.38
CA THR A 207 3.50 -14.42 7.99
C THR A 207 4.71 -14.17 7.10
N ASN A 208 4.72 -14.75 5.89
CA ASN A 208 5.77 -14.59 4.88
C ASN A 208 5.66 -13.20 4.19
N GLN A 209 5.63 -12.13 4.98
CA GLN A 209 5.32 -10.77 4.53
C GLN A 209 6.42 -10.20 3.63
N LYS A 210 7.70 -10.44 3.96
CA LYS A 210 8.84 -10.04 3.12
C LYS A 210 8.71 -10.55 1.70
N LYS A 211 8.47 -11.85 1.55
CA LYS A 211 8.25 -12.48 0.26
C LYS A 211 7.12 -11.79 -0.49
N LEU A 212 5.97 -11.61 0.15
CA LEU A 212 4.81 -10.96 -0.49
C LEU A 212 5.09 -9.52 -0.93
N ILE A 213 5.82 -8.74 -0.12
CA ILE A 213 6.23 -7.37 -0.43
C ILE A 213 7.14 -7.37 -1.65
N ILE A 214 8.18 -8.20 -1.67
CA ILE A 214 9.13 -8.28 -2.79
C ILE A 214 8.42 -8.73 -4.08
N GLN A 215 7.60 -9.77 -4.01
CA GLN A 215 6.82 -10.27 -5.15
C GLN A 215 5.87 -9.20 -5.71
N LYS A 216 5.20 -8.45 -4.83
CA LYS A 216 4.31 -7.37 -5.25
C LYS A 216 5.06 -6.17 -5.82
N ALA A 217 6.23 -5.84 -5.30
CA ALA A 217 7.07 -4.79 -5.85
C ALA A 217 7.53 -5.14 -7.28
N TYR A 218 7.99 -6.38 -7.51
CA TYR A 218 8.31 -6.85 -8.87
C TYR A 218 7.09 -6.86 -9.79
N ALA A 219 5.94 -7.35 -9.32
CA ALA A 219 4.71 -7.34 -10.10
C ALA A 219 4.31 -5.91 -10.50
N LEU A 220 4.40 -4.96 -9.58
CA LEU A 220 4.11 -3.56 -9.85
C LEU A 220 5.09 -2.95 -10.86
N LEU A 221 6.39 -3.22 -10.75
CA LEU A 221 7.37 -2.79 -11.75
C LEU A 221 7.01 -3.33 -13.15
N ILE A 222 6.66 -4.61 -13.26
CA ILE A 222 6.25 -5.23 -14.53
C ILE A 222 4.98 -4.56 -15.08
N SER A 223 3.96 -4.35 -14.24
CA SER A 223 2.73 -3.67 -14.65
C SER A 223 3.01 -2.26 -15.16
N LEU A 224 3.79 -1.47 -14.42
CA LEU A 224 4.16 -0.11 -14.82
C LEU A 224 4.92 -0.10 -16.16
N ALA A 225 5.88 -1.01 -16.34
CA ALA A 225 6.66 -1.13 -17.57
C ALA A 225 5.78 -1.50 -18.79
N ASN A 226 4.74 -2.30 -18.60
CA ASN A 226 3.79 -2.68 -19.65
C ASN A 226 2.76 -1.59 -19.94
N CYS A 227 2.39 -0.79 -18.95
CA CYS A 227 1.40 0.27 -19.11
C CYS A 227 1.96 1.53 -19.79
N ASN A 228 3.26 1.83 -19.64
CA ASN A 228 3.85 3.05 -20.19
C ASN A 228 5.31 2.86 -20.60
N LEU A 229 5.66 3.31 -21.81
CA LEU A 229 7.02 3.21 -22.34
C LEU A 229 8.05 3.98 -21.49
N ASN A 230 7.70 5.12 -20.91
CA ASN A 230 8.60 5.89 -20.04
C ASN A 230 8.91 5.13 -18.75
N PHE A 231 7.91 4.46 -18.15
CA PHE A 231 8.16 3.54 -17.04
C PHE A 231 9.02 2.37 -17.49
N GLY A 232 8.75 1.80 -18.65
CA GLY A 232 9.58 0.75 -19.24
C GLY A 232 11.05 1.17 -19.32
N SER A 233 11.34 2.33 -19.90
CA SER A 233 12.69 2.88 -20.01
C SER A 233 13.31 3.20 -18.64
N ALA A 234 12.57 3.83 -17.73
CA ALA A 234 13.06 4.18 -16.39
C ALA A 234 13.42 2.94 -15.56
N ILE A 235 12.55 1.93 -15.57
CA ILE A 235 12.78 0.65 -14.85
C ILE A 235 13.99 -0.07 -15.44
N ARG A 236 14.11 -0.12 -16.76
CA ARG A 236 15.24 -0.71 -17.45
C ARG A 236 16.55 0.00 -17.13
N PHE A 237 16.54 1.33 -17.07
CA PHE A 237 17.68 2.13 -16.64
C PHE A 237 18.03 1.87 -15.17
N ALA A 238 17.07 1.96 -14.25
CA ALA A 238 17.31 1.74 -12.82
C ALA A 238 17.79 0.31 -12.51
N CYS A 239 17.31 -0.69 -13.26
CA CYS A 239 17.75 -2.08 -13.16
C CYS A 239 19.27 -2.24 -13.35
N SER A 240 19.90 -1.40 -14.17
CA SER A 240 21.37 -1.41 -14.38
C SER A 240 22.17 -1.05 -13.13
N SER A 241 21.58 -0.25 -12.23
CA SER A 241 22.19 0.18 -10.97
C SER A 241 21.76 -0.66 -9.76
N TYR A 242 20.79 -1.55 -9.96
CA TYR A 242 20.22 -2.36 -8.91
C TYR A 242 21.11 -3.58 -8.64
N GLN A 243 21.51 -3.77 -7.38
CA GLN A 243 22.40 -4.87 -6.94
C GLN A 243 21.65 -6.21 -6.90
N ILE A 244 21.25 -6.72 -8.07
CA ILE A 244 20.50 -7.96 -8.22
C ILE A 244 21.32 -9.17 -7.76
N ALA A 245 22.62 -9.18 -8.06
CA ALA A 245 23.53 -10.25 -7.70
C ALA A 245 23.54 -10.51 -6.18
N ASP A 246 23.62 -9.43 -5.39
CA ASP A 246 23.60 -9.51 -3.92
C ASP A 246 22.31 -10.16 -3.42
N LEU A 247 21.16 -9.77 -3.97
CA LEU A 247 19.87 -10.35 -3.61
C LEU A 247 19.80 -11.85 -3.94
N LEU A 248 20.28 -12.24 -5.12
CA LEU A 248 20.27 -13.64 -5.57
C LEU A 248 21.17 -14.54 -4.71
N LEU A 249 22.28 -14.02 -4.22
CA LEU A 249 23.24 -14.76 -3.41
C LEU A 249 22.90 -14.77 -1.92
N SER A 250 22.33 -13.68 -1.40
CA SER A 250 22.09 -13.52 0.04
C SER A 250 20.70 -13.97 0.48
N CYS A 251 19.72 -14.06 -0.43
CA CYS A 251 18.35 -14.39 -0.07
C CYS A 251 18.16 -15.92 0.05
N PRO A 252 17.78 -16.44 1.23
CA PRO A 252 17.52 -17.87 1.41
C PRO A 252 16.14 -18.32 0.89
N ASP A 253 15.25 -17.38 0.55
CA ASP A 253 13.89 -17.70 0.11
C ASP A 253 13.85 -17.98 -1.40
N SER A 254 13.60 -19.24 -1.76
CA SER A 254 13.58 -19.70 -3.16
C SER A 254 12.49 -19.03 -4.01
N ASP A 255 11.39 -18.61 -3.41
CA ASP A 255 10.32 -17.94 -4.15
C ASP A 255 10.67 -16.49 -4.45
N VAL A 256 11.40 -15.82 -3.56
CA VAL A 256 11.99 -14.50 -3.83
C VAL A 256 13.03 -14.58 -4.93
N ILE A 257 13.90 -15.61 -4.90
CA ILE A 257 14.87 -15.86 -5.97
C ILE A 257 14.14 -16.08 -7.31
N ARG A 258 13.09 -16.92 -7.33
CA ARG A 258 12.29 -17.16 -8.54
C ARG A 258 11.69 -15.87 -9.08
N SER A 259 11.04 -15.07 -8.25
CA SER A 259 10.43 -13.80 -8.68
C SER A 259 11.47 -12.79 -9.18
N THR A 260 12.68 -12.81 -8.61
CA THR A 260 13.81 -12.00 -9.08
C THR A 260 14.24 -12.45 -10.48
N ILE A 261 14.37 -13.76 -10.71
CA ILE A 261 14.70 -14.33 -12.03
C ILE A 261 13.60 -13.99 -13.05
N ASP A 262 12.32 -14.16 -12.70
CA ASP A 262 11.20 -13.83 -13.58
C ASP A 262 11.22 -12.35 -14.00
N PHE A 263 11.56 -11.46 -13.07
CA PHE A 263 11.73 -10.03 -13.36
C PHE A 263 12.93 -9.77 -14.29
N ILE A 264 14.08 -10.41 -14.05
CA ILE A 264 15.25 -10.31 -14.95
C ILE A 264 14.86 -10.76 -16.35
N MET A 265 14.20 -11.92 -16.47
CA MET A 265 13.73 -12.47 -17.74
C MET A 265 12.76 -11.54 -18.47
N PHE A 266 11.98 -10.75 -17.73
CA PHE A 266 11.14 -9.71 -18.29
C PHE A 266 11.96 -8.53 -18.86
N VAL A 267 12.91 -7.99 -18.10
CA VAL A 267 13.67 -6.80 -18.52
C VAL A 267 14.69 -7.06 -19.62
N ILE A 268 15.29 -8.26 -19.68
CA ILE A 268 16.27 -8.64 -20.73
C ILE A 268 15.64 -8.90 -22.11
N LYS A 269 14.30 -8.84 -22.23
CA LYS A 269 13.65 -8.81 -23.54
C LYS A 269 14.05 -7.56 -24.33
N ASP A 270 14.48 -6.51 -23.65
CA ASP A 270 15.13 -5.36 -24.26
C ASP A 270 16.62 -5.65 -24.49
N GLU A 271 17.07 -5.43 -25.73
CA GLU A 271 18.44 -5.74 -26.13
C GLU A 271 19.48 -4.90 -25.41
N THR A 272 19.19 -3.61 -25.15
CA THR A 272 20.12 -2.69 -24.48
C THR A 272 20.35 -3.08 -23.03
N VAL A 273 19.28 -3.49 -22.34
CA VAL A 273 19.33 -3.98 -20.96
C VAL A 273 20.07 -5.30 -20.90
N ARG A 274 19.76 -6.22 -21.82
CA ARG A 274 20.43 -7.51 -21.91
C ARG A 274 21.93 -7.33 -22.13
N GLU A 275 22.35 -6.44 -23.03
CA GLU A 275 23.76 -6.11 -23.24
C GLU A 275 24.41 -5.53 -21.98
N HIS A 276 23.72 -4.61 -21.29
CA HIS A 276 24.24 -4.03 -20.05
C HIS A 276 24.40 -5.08 -18.95
N LEU A 277 23.35 -5.85 -18.65
CA LEU A 277 23.37 -6.89 -17.62
C LEU A 277 24.34 -8.03 -17.97
N SER A 278 24.59 -8.31 -19.25
CA SER A 278 25.60 -9.31 -19.66
C SER A 278 27.03 -8.93 -19.32
N LYS A 279 27.29 -7.63 -19.10
CA LYS A 279 28.60 -7.10 -18.68
C LYS A 279 28.77 -7.11 -17.16
N ASP A 280 27.70 -7.32 -16.40
CA ASP A 280 27.77 -7.50 -14.95
C ASP A 280 28.19 -8.95 -14.64
N CYS A 281 29.50 -9.15 -14.49
CA CYS A 281 30.07 -10.46 -14.17
C CYS A 281 29.50 -11.03 -12.86
N SER A 282 29.19 -10.20 -11.87
CA SER A 282 28.68 -10.64 -10.57
C SER A 282 27.28 -11.26 -10.71
N LEU A 283 26.42 -10.64 -11.52
CA LEU A 283 25.09 -11.15 -11.83
C LEU A 283 25.16 -12.45 -12.63
N VAL A 284 26.01 -12.49 -13.66
CA VAL A 284 26.18 -13.69 -14.51
C VAL A 284 26.68 -14.88 -13.69
N GLU A 285 27.66 -14.66 -12.81
CA GLU A 285 28.17 -15.68 -11.90
C GLU A 285 27.10 -16.15 -10.90
N SER A 286 26.34 -15.23 -10.32
CA SER A 286 25.24 -15.55 -9.40
C SER A 286 24.18 -16.45 -10.05
N LEU A 287 23.78 -16.15 -11.29
CA LEU A 287 22.84 -16.97 -12.05
C LEU A 287 23.40 -18.34 -12.40
N ARG A 288 24.69 -18.43 -12.75
CA ARG A 288 25.37 -19.72 -12.99
C ARG A 288 25.43 -20.57 -11.73
N ASN A 289 25.75 -19.98 -10.59
CA ASN A 289 25.81 -20.67 -9.30
C ASN A 289 24.43 -21.21 -8.90
N LEU A 290 23.38 -20.41 -9.04
CA LEU A 290 22.01 -20.86 -8.79
C LEU A 290 21.60 -22.01 -9.72
N THR A 291 21.96 -21.93 -11.01
CA THR A 291 21.68 -22.99 -11.98
C THR A 291 22.41 -24.29 -11.63
N ALA A 292 23.67 -24.20 -11.18
CA ALA A 292 24.44 -25.36 -10.72
C ALA A 292 23.81 -26.01 -9.48
N GLN A 293 23.44 -25.20 -8.48
CA GLN A 293 22.77 -25.68 -7.27
C GLN A 293 21.43 -26.38 -7.58
N MET A 294 20.62 -25.82 -8.49
CA MET A 294 19.37 -26.45 -8.92
C MET A 294 19.62 -27.81 -9.59
N ASN A 295 20.64 -27.90 -10.45
CA ASN A 295 20.99 -29.14 -11.15
C ASN A 295 21.55 -30.22 -10.20
N GLU A 296 22.33 -29.83 -9.18
CA GLU A 296 22.84 -30.74 -8.16
C GLU A 296 21.73 -31.26 -7.25
N ASN A 297 20.80 -30.39 -6.83
CA ASN A 297 19.63 -30.80 -6.06
C ASN A 297 18.75 -31.79 -6.84
N CYS A 298 18.56 -31.60 -8.15
CA CYS A 298 17.83 -32.55 -8.99
C CYS A 298 18.51 -33.93 -9.07
N LYS A 299 19.84 -34.00 -8.99
CA LYS A 299 20.59 -35.27 -9.00
C LYS A 299 20.48 -36.06 -7.69
N LEU A 300 20.16 -35.39 -6.58
CA LEU A 300 19.95 -36.03 -5.28
C LEU A 300 18.56 -36.69 -5.12
N PHE A 301 17.64 -36.45 -6.07
CA PHE A 301 16.30 -37.04 -6.11
C PHE A 301 16.15 -38.16 -7.16
N TYR A 302 17.26 -38.62 -7.75
CA TYR A 302 17.36 -39.82 -8.58
C TYR A 302 18.23 -40.87 -7.88
#